data_AF-A0A9N9V5K7-F1
#
_entry.id   AF-A0A9N9V5K7-F1
#
_cell.length_a   1.000
_cell.length_b   1.000
_cell.length_c   1.000
_cell.angle_alpha   90.00
_cell.angle_beta   90.00
_cell.angle_gamma   90.00
#
_symmetry.space_group_name_H-M   'P 1'
#
loop_
_entity.id
_entity.type
_entity.pdbx_description
1 polymer ?
#
loop_
_entity_poly.entity_id
_entity_poly.type
_entity_poly.pdbx_seq_one_letter_code
_entity_poly.pdbx_strand_id
1 'polypeptide(L)'
;QVVPHSRGFIHSMYMAGCLVGPFVATGVAAATSKWFLFYTFPLGIGVLNVAFVIYAFWDTLRLKRKQPPTERTLEADQLPASRNEHAFSLIKETFKNKGFLLISLFFFFYIGAVLTAGGWVVEYLIVVRDGDINQMGFVSAGFNGGSLLGRMLLAEPIHRFGIRKMIFGFAIISIGLQLLFWLVPNIIAASIAISFLGFFTGPYFAAGVSVASKLFNDRIKSTALAFVFVCAQLGGCVFPIITGLVASSVGVKVLQPVLCALLVATAISWLFVPMPKENENPTLHQE
;
A
#
# COMPACT_ATOMS: atom_id res chain seq x y z
N GLN A 1 -7.61 11.87 22.04
CA GLN A 1 -7.04 10.55 21.70
C GLN A 1 -7.92 9.91 20.64
N VAL A 2 -7.46 9.84 19.39
CA VAL A 2 -8.21 9.18 18.30
C VAL A 2 -7.90 7.69 18.36
N VAL A 3 -8.94 6.88 18.54
CA VAL A 3 -8.87 5.43 18.71
C VAL A 3 -8.04 4.78 17.58
N PRO A 4 -7.04 3.92 17.88
CA PRO A 4 -6.20 3.24 16.89
C PRO A 4 -6.97 2.42 15.82
N HIS A 5 -8.22 2.04 16.12
CA HIS A 5 -9.10 1.25 15.24
C HIS A 5 -9.51 1.98 13.94
N SER A 6 -9.58 3.32 13.92
CA SER A 6 -10.11 4.06 12.75
C SER A 6 -9.17 4.02 11.54
N ARG A 7 -7.85 4.10 11.75
CA ARG A 7 -6.86 4.17 10.66
C ARG A 7 -6.67 2.82 9.95
N GLY A 8 -6.72 1.72 10.71
CA GLY A 8 -6.70 0.36 10.16
C GLY A 8 -7.97 0.03 9.38
N PHE A 9 -9.13 0.49 9.87
CA PHE A 9 -10.40 0.32 9.18
C PHE A 9 -10.44 1.03 7.82
N ILE A 10 -10.04 2.31 7.75
CA ILE A 10 -9.97 3.07 6.50
C ILE A 10 -9.08 2.36 5.47
N HIS A 11 -7.90 1.89 5.89
CA HIS A 11 -6.99 1.20 4.98
C HIS A 11 -7.47 -0.20 4.58
N SER A 12 -8.32 -0.84 5.41
CA SER A 12 -8.99 -2.09 5.05
C SER A 12 -10.08 -1.86 4.00
N MET A 13 -10.83 -0.75 4.09
CA MET A 13 -11.82 -0.37 3.07
C MET A 13 -11.19 -0.15 1.68
N TYR A 14 -9.95 0.33 1.62
CA TYR A 14 -9.20 0.40 0.37
C TYR A 14 -9.03 -0.99 -0.28
N MET A 15 -8.66 -2.02 0.49
CA MET A 15 -8.56 -3.40 -0.02
C MET A 15 -9.92 -4.00 -0.36
N ALA A 16 -10.98 -3.63 0.36
CA ALA A 16 -12.33 -4.03 -0.02
C ALA A 16 -12.70 -3.51 -1.41
N GLY A 17 -12.36 -2.26 -1.73
CA GLY A 17 -12.49 -1.72 -3.10
C GLY A 17 -11.65 -2.50 -4.12
N CYS A 18 -10.39 -2.80 -3.81
CA CYS A 18 -9.52 -3.60 -4.67
C CYS A 18 -10.02 -5.04 -4.87
N LEU A 19 -10.74 -5.61 -3.90
CA LEU A 19 -11.38 -6.93 -4.01
C LEU A 19 -12.58 -6.90 -4.96
N VAL A 20 -13.42 -5.87 -4.89
CA VAL A 20 -14.63 -5.75 -5.73
C VAL A 20 -14.28 -5.52 -7.20
N GLY A 21 -13.21 -4.77 -7.48
CA GLY A 21 -12.78 -4.42 -8.84
C GLY A 21 -12.70 -5.61 -9.80
N PRO A 22 -11.92 -6.68 -9.48
CA PRO A 22 -11.82 -7.86 -10.35
C PRO A 22 -13.13 -8.61 -10.54
N PHE A 23 -14.06 -8.66 -9.57
CA PHE A 23 -15.37 -9.28 -9.78
C PHE A 23 -16.17 -8.55 -10.86
N VAL A 24 -16.17 -7.22 -10.83
CA VAL A 24 -16.86 -6.41 -11.84
C VAL A 24 -16.14 -6.49 -13.19
N ALA A 25 -14.81 -6.35 -13.20
CA ALA A 25 -14.02 -6.40 -14.44
C ALA A 25 -14.16 -7.76 -15.15
N THR A 26 -14.06 -8.86 -14.40
CA THR A 26 -14.20 -10.22 -14.93
C THR A 26 -15.62 -10.48 -15.40
N GLY A 27 -16.64 -10.04 -14.64
CA GLY A 27 -18.04 -10.14 -15.05
C GLY A 27 -18.34 -9.39 -16.35
N VAL A 28 -17.79 -8.18 -16.53
CA VAL A 28 -17.92 -7.41 -17.78
C VAL A 28 -17.21 -8.12 -18.93
N ALA A 29 -15.97 -8.58 -18.72
CA ALA A 29 -15.20 -9.28 -19.75
C ALA A 29 -15.87 -10.58 -20.22
N ALA A 30 -16.52 -11.31 -19.32
CA ALA A 30 -17.26 -12.54 -19.65
C ALA A 30 -18.59 -12.26 -20.36
N ALA A 31 -19.24 -11.13 -20.09
CA ALA A 31 -20.54 -10.80 -20.67
C ALA A 31 -20.45 -10.11 -22.04
N THR A 32 -19.36 -9.38 -22.33
CA THR A 32 -19.24 -8.60 -23.57
C THR A 32 -17.79 -8.26 -23.91
N SER A 33 -17.52 -8.03 -25.20
CA SER A 33 -16.23 -7.51 -25.69
C SER A 33 -16.03 -6.01 -25.43
N LYS A 34 -17.07 -5.30 -24.97
CA LYS A 34 -17.03 -3.86 -24.68
C LYS A 34 -16.41 -3.57 -23.31
N TRP A 35 -15.09 -3.76 -23.22
CA TRP A 35 -14.30 -3.55 -21.99
C TRP A 35 -14.52 -2.19 -21.31
N PHE A 36 -14.78 -1.13 -22.08
CA PHE A 36 -15.02 0.22 -21.55
C PHE A 36 -16.25 0.31 -20.63
N LEU A 37 -17.19 -0.63 -20.70
CA LEU A 37 -18.34 -0.69 -19.79
C LEU A 37 -17.91 -0.89 -18.32
N PHE A 38 -16.73 -1.46 -18.07
CA PHE A 38 -16.15 -1.52 -16.73
C PHE A 38 -16.11 -0.14 -16.07
N TYR A 39 -15.84 0.94 -16.81
CA TYR A 39 -15.72 2.30 -16.26
C TYR A 39 -17.05 2.90 -15.78
N THR A 40 -18.19 2.33 -16.16
CA THR A 40 -19.50 2.77 -15.64
C THR A 40 -19.63 2.51 -14.14
N PHE A 41 -19.00 1.44 -13.63
CA PHE A 41 -19.01 1.08 -12.22
C PHE A 41 -18.24 2.06 -11.31
N PRO A 42 -16.94 2.36 -11.55
CA PRO A 42 -16.22 3.35 -10.75
C PRO A 42 -16.80 4.76 -10.94
N LEU A 43 -17.39 5.08 -12.10
CA LEU A 43 -18.14 6.33 -12.28
C LEU A 43 -19.34 6.40 -11.32
N GLY A 44 -20.15 5.35 -11.23
CA GLY A 44 -21.29 5.27 -10.31
C GLY A 44 -20.87 5.43 -8.84
N ILE A 45 -19.82 4.71 -8.42
CA ILE A 45 -19.25 4.87 -7.08
C ILE A 45 -18.73 6.29 -6.86
N GLY A 46 -18.06 6.88 -7.86
CA GLY A 46 -17.53 8.24 -7.80
C GLY A 46 -18.63 9.29 -7.59
N VAL A 47 -19.74 9.18 -8.32
CA VAL A 47 -20.91 10.06 -8.16
C VAL A 47 -21.51 9.91 -6.76
N LEU A 48 -21.69 8.69 -6.27
CA LEU A 48 -22.18 8.45 -4.90
C LEU A 48 -21.23 9.03 -3.84
N ASN A 49 -19.92 8.87 -4.02
CA ASN A 49 -18.92 9.43 -3.12
C ASN A 49 -19.00 10.97 -3.09
N VAL A 50 -19.13 11.63 -4.24
CA VAL A 50 -19.32 13.08 -4.32
C VAL A 50 -20.59 13.51 -3.59
N ALA A 51 -21.71 12.80 -3.79
CA ALA A 51 -22.96 13.08 -3.09
C ALA A 51 -22.82 12.94 -1.57
N PHE A 52 -22.16 11.88 -1.09
CA PHE A 52 -21.90 11.69 0.34
C PHE A 52 -20.97 12.74 0.92
N VAL A 53 -19.93 13.17 0.20
CA VAL A 53 -19.04 14.25 0.63
C VAL A 53 -19.81 15.57 0.72
N ILE A 54 -20.63 15.90 -0.29
CA ILE A 54 -21.49 17.10 -0.27
C ILE A 54 -22.45 17.07 0.93
N TYR A 55 -23.09 15.92 1.18
CA TYR A 55 -23.99 15.74 2.30
C TYR A 55 -23.28 15.85 3.66
N ALA A 56 -22.17 15.14 3.84
CA ALA A 56 -21.42 15.10 5.10
C ALA A 56 -20.79 16.46 5.47
N PHE A 57 -20.36 17.23 4.47
CA PHE A 57 -19.75 18.54 4.66
C PHE A 57 -20.68 19.70 4.32
N TRP A 58 -21.99 19.46 4.21
CA TRP A 58 -22.97 20.46 3.79
C TRP A 58 -22.89 21.74 4.63
N ASP A 59 -22.70 21.60 5.95
CA ASP A 59 -22.59 22.74 6.88
C ASP A 59 -21.27 23.52 6.77
N THR A 60 -20.22 22.89 6.26
CA THR A 60 -18.92 23.54 5.99
C THR A 60 -18.90 24.17 4.59
N LEU A 61 -19.60 23.55 3.64
CA LEU A 61 -19.79 24.03 2.27
C LEU A 61 -20.78 25.20 2.18
N ARG A 62 -21.72 25.30 3.13
CA ARG A 62 -22.44 26.54 3.39
C ARG A 62 -21.43 27.59 3.81
N LEU A 63 -21.05 28.45 2.87
CA LEU A 63 -20.15 29.60 3.02
C LEU A 63 -20.38 30.30 4.37
N LYS A 64 -19.67 29.86 5.41
CA LYS A 64 -19.50 30.69 6.60
C LYS A 64 -18.71 31.90 6.10
N ARG A 65 -19.34 33.08 6.18
CA ARG A 65 -18.70 34.38 5.96
C ARG A 65 -17.33 34.34 6.62
N LYS A 66 -16.27 34.48 5.83
CA LYS A 66 -14.87 34.51 6.31
C LYS A 66 -14.83 35.32 7.60
N GLN A 67 -14.52 34.67 8.73
CA GLN A 67 -14.12 35.43 9.92
C GLN A 67 -12.91 36.27 9.52
N PRO A 68 -12.82 37.54 9.95
CA PRO A 68 -11.66 38.36 9.69
C PRO A 68 -10.41 37.60 10.19
N PRO A 69 -9.30 37.63 9.44
CA PRO A 69 -8.10 36.90 9.80
C PRO A 69 -7.67 37.32 11.22
N THR A 70 -7.69 36.39 12.16
CA THR A 70 -7.14 36.60 13.50
C THR A 70 -5.63 36.84 13.36
N GLU A 71 -5.02 37.70 14.17
CA GLU A 71 -3.61 38.14 14.04
C GLU A 71 -2.58 37.02 13.76
N ARG A 72 -2.83 35.78 14.21
CA ARG A 72 -2.04 34.57 13.85
C ARG A 72 -1.93 34.27 12.35
N THR A 73 -2.86 34.73 11.53
CA THR A 73 -2.83 34.55 10.07
C THR A 73 -2.05 35.65 9.35
N LEU A 74 -1.86 36.82 9.97
CA LEU A 74 -1.05 37.91 9.41
C LEU A 74 0.45 37.68 9.65
N GLU A 75 0.84 37.00 10.73
CA GLU A 75 2.23 36.56 10.93
C GLU A 75 2.62 35.38 10.02
N ALA A 76 1.65 34.52 9.64
CA ALA A 76 1.89 33.36 8.77
C ALA A 76 2.12 33.73 7.29
N ASP A 77 1.84 34.98 6.90
CA ASP A 77 2.06 35.53 5.55
C ASP A 77 3.39 36.32 5.42
N GLN A 78 4.25 36.30 6.46
CA GLN A 78 5.55 36.96 6.40
C GLN A 78 6.55 36.15 5.54
N LEU A 79 6.59 36.54 4.25
CA LEU A 79 7.59 36.26 3.22
C LEU A 79 7.61 34.81 2.66
N PRO A 80 7.20 34.58 1.40
CA PRO A 80 7.23 33.24 0.78
C PRO A 80 8.64 32.62 0.73
N ALA A 81 9.70 33.44 0.77
CA ALA A 81 11.08 32.98 0.85
C ALA A 81 11.38 32.25 2.18
N SER A 82 10.90 32.75 3.32
CA SER A 82 11.15 32.16 4.65
C SER A 82 10.46 30.80 4.81
N ARG A 83 9.24 30.68 4.24
CA ARG A 83 8.47 29.43 4.22
C ARG A 83 9.13 28.37 3.35
N ASN A 84 9.66 28.75 2.19
CA ASN A 84 10.37 27.83 1.29
C ASN A 84 11.70 27.38 1.91
N GLU A 85 12.47 28.27 2.53
CA GLU A 85 13.69 27.91 3.26
C GLU A 85 13.39 26.96 4.43
N HIS A 86 12.33 27.23 5.20
CA HIS A 86 11.90 26.34 6.27
C HIS A 86 11.46 24.96 5.74
N ALA A 87 10.69 24.92 4.66
CA ALA A 87 10.29 23.66 4.02
C ALA A 87 11.49 22.88 3.48
N PHE A 88 12.43 23.54 2.82
CA PHE A 88 13.66 22.93 2.32
C PHE A 88 14.54 22.41 3.46
N SER A 89 14.61 23.13 4.59
CA SER A 89 15.27 22.67 5.80
C SER A 89 14.63 21.39 6.35
N LEU A 90 13.30 21.31 6.43
CA LEU A 90 12.59 20.11 6.89
C LEU A 90 12.84 18.91 5.96
N ILE A 91 12.85 19.13 4.65
CA ILE A 91 13.18 18.09 3.66
C ILE A 91 14.62 17.63 3.86
N LYS A 92 15.58 18.56 3.94
CA LYS A 92 17.00 18.23 4.15
C LYS A 92 17.22 17.45 5.44
N GLU A 93 16.56 17.84 6.53
CA GLU A 93 16.60 17.14 7.81
C GLU A 93 16.00 15.72 7.71
N THR A 94 14.88 15.58 6.99
CA THR A 94 14.24 14.29 6.71
C THR A 94 15.18 13.34 5.97
N PHE A 95 15.81 13.79 4.88
CA PHE A 95 16.70 12.96 4.07
C PHE A 95 18.02 12.60 4.78
N LYS A 96 18.43 13.39 5.78
CA LYS A 96 19.57 13.05 6.66
C LYS A 96 19.24 11.93 7.66
N ASN A 97 17.96 11.69 7.94
CA ASN A 97 17.55 10.64 8.87
C ASN A 97 17.69 9.26 8.21
N LYS A 98 18.59 8.42 8.73
CA LYS A 98 18.81 7.05 8.21
C LYS A 98 17.55 6.18 8.29
N GLY A 99 16.76 6.34 9.35
CA GLY A 99 15.49 5.62 9.50
C GLY A 99 14.49 5.95 8.40
N PHE A 100 14.45 7.20 7.94
CA PHE A 100 13.62 7.63 6.81
C PHE A 100 14.03 6.91 5.51
N LEU A 101 15.32 6.85 5.18
CA LEU A 101 15.78 6.19 3.96
C LEU A 101 15.45 4.69 3.96
N LEU A 102 15.68 4.02 5.10
CA LEU A 102 15.47 2.57 5.22
C LEU A 102 14.00 2.18 5.16
N ILE A 103 13.12 2.92 5.85
CA ILE A 103 11.68 2.66 5.77
C ILE A 103 11.10 3.03 4.39
N SER A 104 11.62 4.08 3.74
CA SER A 104 11.24 4.45 2.37
C SER A 104 11.63 3.36 1.38
N LEU A 105 12.82 2.76 1.54
CA LEU A 105 13.28 1.65 0.71
C LEU A 105 12.40 0.41 0.88
N PHE A 106 12.00 0.10 2.11
CA PHE A 106 11.02 -0.96 2.38
C PHE A 106 9.70 -0.72 1.63
N PHE A 107 9.12 0.47 1.74
CA PHE A 107 7.88 0.81 1.04
C PHE A 107 8.02 0.82 -0.49
N PHE A 108 9.17 1.27 -1.00
CA PHE A 108 9.49 1.28 -2.43
C PHE A 108 9.44 -0.14 -3.01
N PHE A 109 10.12 -1.11 -2.38
CA PHE A 109 10.09 -2.50 -2.85
C PHE A 109 8.76 -3.19 -2.58
N TYR A 110 8.15 -2.97 -1.41
CA TYR A 110 6.87 -3.59 -1.05
C TYR A 110 5.74 -3.17 -1.98
N ILE A 111 5.51 -1.85 -2.15
CA ILE A 111 4.48 -1.36 -3.06
C ILE A 111 4.81 -1.70 -4.51
N GLY A 112 6.11 -1.70 -4.85
CA GLY A 112 6.62 -2.25 -6.11
C GLY A 112 6.15 -3.68 -6.36
N ALA A 113 6.34 -4.59 -5.40
CA ALA A 113 5.92 -5.98 -5.51
C ALA A 113 4.40 -6.11 -5.65
N VAL A 114 3.64 -5.40 -4.81
CA VAL A 114 2.17 -5.47 -4.79
C VAL A 114 1.57 -4.98 -6.10
N LEU A 115 2.00 -3.83 -6.63
CA LEU A 115 1.44 -3.30 -7.87
C LEU A 115 1.94 -4.05 -9.10
N THR A 116 3.18 -4.56 -9.09
CA THR A 116 3.67 -5.42 -10.17
C THR A 116 2.88 -6.73 -10.22
N ALA A 117 2.61 -7.35 -9.06
CA ALA A 117 1.77 -8.54 -9.01
C ALA A 117 0.35 -8.21 -9.49
N GLY A 118 -0.27 -7.16 -8.95
CA GLY A 118 -1.64 -6.76 -9.28
C GLY A 118 -1.85 -6.44 -10.76
N GLY A 119 -0.84 -5.88 -11.44
CA GLY A 119 -0.93 -5.53 -12.86
C GLY A 119 -0.66 -6.69 -13.82
N TRP A 120 0.13 -7.69 -13.42
CA TRP A 120 0.70 -8.67 -14.36
C TRP A 120 0.31 -10.13 -14.08
N VAL A 121 -0.21 -10.45 -12.90
CA VAL A 121 -0.55 -11.85 -12.54
C VAL A 121 -1.60 -12.45 -13.46
N VAL A 122 -2.66 -11.70 -13.77
CA VAL A 122 -3.75 -12.19 -14.64
C VAL A 122 -3.19 -12.46 -16.03
N GLU A 123 -2.43 -11.51 -16.57
CA GLU A 123 -1.77 -11.65 -17.88
C GLU A 123 -0.82 -12.85 -17.90
N TYR A 124 -0.02 -13.03 -16.85
CA TYR A 124 0.87 -14.19 -16.73
C TYR A 124 0.09 -15.51 -16.74
N LEU A 125 -1.02 -15.60 -16.00
CA LEU A 125 -1.83 -16.81 -15.97
C LEU A 125 -2.46 -17.12 -17.33
N ILE A 126 -2.92 -16.10 -18.06
CA ILE A 126 -3.49 -16.29 -19.40
C ILE A 126 -2.39 -16.70 -20.40
N VAL A 127 -1.30 -15.94 -20.49
CA VAL A 127 -0.30 -16.07 -21.56
C VAL A 127 0.72 -17.19 -21.30
N VAL A 128 1.07 -17.44 -20.03
CA VAL A 128 2.12 -18.41 -19.67
C VAL A 128 1.55 -19.72 -19.12
N ARG A 129 0.35 -19.68 -18.53
CA ARG A 129 -0.31 -20.87 -17.95
C ARG A 129 -1.53 -21.32 -18.73
N ASP A 130 -1.79 -20.74 -19.89
CA ASP A 130 -2.94 -21.06 -20.76
C ASP A 130 -4.28 -21.00 -19.99
N GLY A 131 -4.38 -20.06 -19.05
CA GLY A 131 -5.56 -19.86 -18.22
C GLY A 131 -6.72 -19.22 -18.98
N ASP A 132 -7.94 -19.65 -18.68
CA ASP A 132 -9.16 -19.08 -19.27
C ASP A 132 -9.33 -17.60 -18.88
N ILE A 133 -9.36 -16.72 -19.88
CA ILE A 133 -9.56 -15.27 -19.73
C ILE A 133 -10.80 -14.91 -18.91
N ASN A 134 -11.85 -15.75 -18.95
CA ASN A 134 -13.09 -15.53 -18.21
C ASN A 134 -12.96 -15.81 -16.71
N GLN A 135 -11.89 -16.48 -16.28
CA GLN A 135 -11.70 -16.92 -14.90
C GLN A 135 -10.46 -16.30 -14.24
N MET A 136 -9.42 -16.00 -15.01
CA MET A 136 -8.13 -15.57 -14.43
C MET A 136 -8.22 -14.24 -13.68
N GLY A 137 -9.19 -13.37 -14.00
CA GLY A 137 -9.43 -12.14 -13.25
C GLY A 137 -9.83 -12.37 -11.78
N PHE A 138 -10.50 -13.49 -11.46
CA PHE A 138 -10.85 -13.83 -10.08
C PHE A 138 -9.62 -14.18 -9.22
N VAL A 139 -8.50 -14.56 -9.83
CA VAL A 139 -7.26 -14.83 -9.08
C VAL A 139 -6.72 -13.54 -8.44
N SER A 140 -6.85 -12.40 -9.12
CA SER A 140 -6.56 -11.09 -8.54
C SER A 140 -7.51 -10.72 -7.41
N ALA A 141 -8.78 -11.14 -7.46
CA ALA A 141 -9.68 -11.00 -6.30
C ALA A 141 -9.16 -11.82 -5.11
N GLY A 142 -8.65 -13.04 -5.34
CA GLY A 142 -8.02 -13.87 -4.30
C GLY A 142 -6.85 -13.16 -3.60
N PHE A 143 -5.94 -12.55 -4.37
CA PHE A 143 -4.84 -11.74 -3.82
C PHE A 143 -5.34 -10.56 -2.96
N ASN A 144 -6.28 -9.77 -3.47
CA ASN A 144 -6.82 -8.62 -2.76
C ASN A 144 -7.65 -9.02 -1.52
N GLY A 145 -8.41 -10.10 -1.62
CA GLY A 145 -9.21 -10.66 -0.53
C GLY A 145 -8.33 -11.25 0.57
N GLY A 146 -7.25 -11.95 0.18
CA GLY A 146 -6.19 -12.34 1.09
C GLY A 146 -5.64 -11.13 1.84
N SER A 147 -5.21 -10.09 1.12
CA SER A 147 -4.67 -8.85 1.71
C SER A 147 -5.63 -8.17 2.67
N LEU A 148 -6.93 -8.10 2.33
CA LEU A 148 -7.99 -7.62 3.21
C LEU A 148 -8.04 -8.42 4.52
N LEU A 149 -8.14 -9.76 4.43
CA LEU A 149 -8.20 -10.64 5.59
C LEU A 149 -6.91 -10.58 6.42
N GLY A 150 -5.75 -10.49 5.76
CA GLY A 150 -4.45 -10.37 6.41
C GLY A 150 -4.36 -9.12 7.28
N ARG A 151 -4.86 -7.98 6.79
CA ARG A 151 -4.92 -6.72 7.54
C ARG A 151 -5.79 -6.80 8.79
N MET A 152 -6.87 -7.59 8.73
CA MET A 152 -7.81 -7.73 9.84
C MET A 152 -7.34 -8.78 10.85
N LEU A 153 -6.91 -9.94 10.38
CA LEU A 153 -6.63 -11.11 11.22
C LEU A 153 -5.20 -11.16 11.75
N LEU A 154 -4.21 -10.64 11.02
CA LEU A 154 -2.80 -10.71 11.43
C LEU A 154 -2.37 -9.55 12.34
N ALA A 155 -3.26 -8.57 12.58
CA ALA A 155 -2.97 -7.45 13.47
C ALA A 155 -2.67 -7.90 14.91
N GLU A 156 -3.45 -8.85 15.45
CA GLU A 156 -3.29 -9.36 16.80
C GLU A 156 -1.99 -10.19 16.98
N PRO A 157 -1.67 -11.16 16.10
CA PRO A 157 -0.36 -11.82 16.12
C PRO A 157 0.83 -10.86 16.05
N ILE A 158 0.75 -9.81 15.21
CA ILE A 158 1.80 -8.80 15.09
C ILE A 158 2.00 -8.04 16.40
N HIS A 159 0.90 -7.67 17.06
CA HIS A 159 0.94 -7.00 18.35
C HIS A 159 1.54 -7.92 19.43
N ARG A 160 1.12 -9.18 19.48
CA ARG A 160 1.52 -10.14 20.52
C ARG A 160 2.97 -10.62 20.42
N PHE A 161 3.46 -10.92 19.21
CA PHE A 161 4.78 -11.55 19.00
C PHE A 161 5.86 -10.59 18.53
N GLY A 162 5.51 -9.30 18.37
CA GLY A 162 6.42 -8.24 17.98
C GLY A 162 6.49 -8.04 16.47
N ILE A 163 6.37 -6.78 16.07
CA ILE A 163 6.23 -6.36 14.67
C ILE A 163 7.42 -6.76 13.78
N ARG A 164 8.65 -6.68 14.29
CA ARG A 164 9.85 -6.99 13.49
C ARG A 164 9.87 -8.46 13.09
N LYS A 165 9.73 -9.36 14.07
CA LYS A 165 9.80 -10.81 13.89
C LYS A 165 8.66 -11.30 13.01
N MET A 166 7.44 -10.81 13.26
CA MET A 166 6.25 -11.23 12.53
C MET A 166 6.29 -10.83 11.06
N ILE A 167 6.62 -9.56 10.75
CA ILE A 167 6.71 -9.11 9.35
C ILE A 167 7.84 -9.83 8.61
N PHE A 168 8.98 -10.07 9.26
CA PHE A 168 10.06 -10.85 8.65
C PHE A 168 9.65 -12.30 8.39
N GLY A 169 9.00 -12.97 9.35
CA GLY A 169 8.49 -14.33 9.16
C GLY A 169 7.47 -14.42 8.03
N PHE A 170 6.54 -13.47 7.96
CA PHE A 170 5.60 -13.34 6.84
C PHE A 170 6.33 -13.11 5.51
N ALA A 171 7.46 -12.41 5.49
CA ALA A 171 8.22 -12.18 4.26
C ALA A 171 8.85 -13.48 3.74
N ILE A 172 9.39 -14.31 4.62
CA ILE A 172 9.90 -15.64 4.25
C ILE A 172 8.77 -16.53 3.70
N ILE A 173 7.60 -16.52 4.35
CA ILE A 173 6.43 -17.27 3.87
C ILE A 173 5.98 -16.74 2.50
N SER A 174 5.89 -15.43 2.31
CA SER A 174 5.52 -14.81 1.03
C SER A 174 6.49 -15.16 -0.09
N ILE A 175 7.80 -15.22 0.19
CA ILE A 175 8.79 -15.68 -0.80
C ILE A 175 8.56 -17.16 -1.14
N GLY A 176 8.32 -18.02 -0.14
CA GLY A 176 7.98 -19.43 -0.37
C GLY A 176 6.72 -19.63 -1.21
N LEU A 177 5.67 -18.84 -0.95
CA LEU A 177 4.43 -18.84 -1.73
C LEU A 177 4.65 -18.32 -3.15
N GLN A 178 5.50 -17.30 -3.33
CA GLN A 178 5.88 -16.82 -4.65
C GLN A 178 6.66 -17.88 -5.44
N LEU A 179 7.56 -18.62 -4.79
CA LEU A 179 8.26 -19.74 -5.41
C LEU A 179 7.29 -20.88 -5.77
N LEU A 180 6.30 -21.16 -4.92
CA LEU A 180 5.24 -22.12 -5.22
C LEU A 180 4.45 -21.69 -6.46
N PHE A 181 4.04 -20.41 -6.54
CA PHE A 181 3.36 -19.82 -7.70
C PHE A 181 4.20 -19.90 -8.99
N TRP A 182 5.51 -19.72 -8.88
CA TRP A 182 6.43 -19.77 -10.01
C TRP A 182 6.72 -21.20 -10.49
N LEU A 183 7.08 -22.09 -9.57
CA LEU A 183 7.65 -23.40 -9.90
C LEU A 183 6.60 -24.48 -10.15
N VAL A 184 5.41 -24.35 -9.56
CA VAL A 184 4.33 -25.34 -9.76
C VAL A 184 3.44 -24.90 -10.92
N PRO A 185 3.42 -25.65 -12.05
CA PRO A 185 2.62 -25.30 -13.22
C PRO A 185 1.16 -25.77 -13.05
N ASN A 186 0.48 -25.32 -12.00
CA ASN A 186 -0.92 -25.64 -11.73
C ASN A 186 -1.68 -24.36 -11.34
N ILE A 187 -2.71 -24.00 -12.10
CA ILE A 187 -3.47 -22.74 -11.92
C ILE A 187 -4.16 -22.69 -10.55
N ILE A 188 -4.68 -23.81 -10.06
CA ILE A 188 -5.36 -23.85 -8.76
C ILE A 188 -4.35 -23.61 -7.65
N ALA A 189 -3.22 -24.34 -7.66
CA ALA A 189 -2.14 -24.15 -6.70
C ALA A 189 -1.60 -22.72 -6.75
N ALA A 190 -1.44 -22.16 -7.94
CA ALA A 190 -1.03 -20.79 -8.19
C ALA A 190 -2.01 -19.76 -7.60
N SER A 191 -3.32 -19.99 -7.78
CA SER A 191 -4.39 -19.11 -7.25
C SER A 191 -4.46 -19.14 -5.73
N ILE A 192 -4.28 -20.31 -5.13
CA ILE A 192 -4.20 -20.47 -3.67
C ILE A 192 -2.94 -19.78 -3.15
N ALA A 193 -1.78 -20.02 -3.77
CA ALA A 193 -0.50 -19.45 -3.36
C ALA A 193 -0.56 -17.93 -3.36
N ILE A 194 -1.10 -17.30 -4.41
CA ILE A 194 -1.17 -15.85 -4.48
C ILE A 194 -2.23 -15.24 -3.55
N SER A 195 -3.32 -15.96 -3.26
CA SER A 195 -4.28 -15.53 -2.25
C SER A 195 -3.64 -15.48 -0.86
N PHE A 196 -2.86 -16.51 -0.50
CA PHE A 196 -2.09 -16.50 0.74
C PHE A 196 -0.95 -15.49 0.73
N LEU A 197 -0.31 -15.25 -0.42
CA LEU A 197 0.70 -14.20 -0.56
C LEU A 197 0.08 -12.83 -0.24
N GLY A 198 -1.12 -12.55 -0.76
CA GLY A 198 -1.93 -11.40 -0.38
C GLY A 198 -2.17 -11.35 1.13
N PHE A 199 -2.61 -12.47 1.73
CA PHE A 199 -2.84 -12.57 3.17
C PHE A 199 -1.62 -12.21 4.04
N PHE A 200 -0.46 -12.77 3.76
CA PHE A 200 0.74 -12.51 4.54
C PHE A 200 1.37 -11.14 4.28
N THR A 201 1.20 -10.58 3.07
CA THR A 201 1.68 -9.22 2.74
C THR A 201 0.71 -8.12 3.19
N GLY A 202 -0.57 -8.43 3.37
CA GLY A 202 -1.62 -7.51 3.79
C GLY A 202 -1.24 -6.54 4.92
N PRO A 203 -0.68 -7.00 6.06
CA PRO A 203 -0.37 -6.13 7.18
C PRO A 203 0.88 -5.24 6.98
N TYR A 204 1.68 -5.43 5.92
CA TYR A 204 2.98 -4.75 5.76
C TYR A 204 2.85 -3.23 5.73
N PHE A 205 1.82 -2.73 5.06
CA PHE A 205 1.59 -1.29 4.98
C PHE A 205 1.27 -0.69 6.36
N ALA A 206 0.30 -1.27 7.07
CA ALA A 206 -0.12 -0.77 8.37
C ALA A 206 1.00 -0.89 9.42
N ALA A 207 1.71 -2.02 9.42
CA ALA A 207 2.88 -2.25 10.26
C ALA A 207 4.00 -1.25 9.95
N GLY A 208 4.35 -1.08 8.67
CA GLY A 208 5.39 -0.15 8.22
C GLY A 208 5.06 1.30 8.58
N VAL A 209 3.81 1.75 8.40
CA VAL A 209 3.39 3.12 8.77
C VAL A 209 3.44 3.30 10.29
N SER A 210 3.04 2.27 11.06
CA SER A 210 3.14 2.29 12.53
C SER A 210 4.60 2.48 12.98
N VAL A 211 5.54 1.73 12.41
CA VAL A 211 6.98 1.89 12.67
C VAL A 211 7.46 3.27 12.23
N ALA A 212 7.15 3.69 11.00
CA ALA A 212 7.54 4.99 10.44
C ALA A 212 7.12 6.16 11.34
N SER A 213 5.86 6.14 11.81
CA SER A 213 5.32 7.20 12.67
C SER A 213 6.04 7.35 14.02
N LYS A 214 6.72 6.29 14.48
CA LYS A 214 7.49 6.25 15.72
C LYS A 214 8.98 6.54 15.51
N LEU A 215 9.47 6.51 14.27
CA LEU A 215 10.87 6.78 13.92
C LEU A 215 11.21 8.27 13.81
N PHE A 216 10.21 9.12 13.62
CA PHE A 216 10.39 10.53 13.32
C PHE A 216 9.97 11.41 14.50
N ASN A 217 10.77 12.45 14.77
CA ASN A 217 10.40 13.50 15.72
C ASN A 217 9.17 14.29 15.19
N ASP A 218 8.41 14.94 16.07
CA ASP A 218 7.17 15.64 15.66
C ASP A 218 7.40 16.74 14.64
N ARG A 219 8.61 17.33 14.60
CA ARG A 219 8.99 18.39 13.67
C ARG A 219 9.04 17.90 12.22
N ILE A 220 9.65 16.74 11.94
CA ILE A 220 9.77 16.20 10.58
C ILE A 220 8.73 15.13 10.23
N LYS A 221 7.98 14.60 11.22
CA LYS A 221 7.08 13.44 11.06
C LYS A 221 6.12 13.55 9.88
N SER A 222 5.46 14.70 9.72
CA SER A 222 4.50 14.91 8.63
C SER A 222 5.18 14.89 7.26
N THR A 223 6.27 15.65 7.11
CA THR A 223 7.09 15.70 5.89
C THR A 223 7.68 14.33 5.55
N ALA A 224 8.24 13.64 6.54
CA ALA A 224 8.83 12.32 6.38
C ALA A 224 7.81 11.28 5.91
N LEU A 225 6.64 11.20 6.55
CA LEU A 225 5.58 10.28 6.13
C LEU A 225 5.08 10.58 4.71
N ALA A 226 4.94 11.86 4.35
CA ALA A 226 4.56 12.24 2.98
C ALA A 226 5.59 11.75 1.96
N PHE A 227 6.89 11.97 2.20
CA PHE A 227 7.94 11.48 1.31
C PHE A 227 8.06 9.96 1.29
N VAL A 228 7.81 9.26 2.41
CA VAL A 228 7.72 7.79 2.42
C VAL A 228 6.65 7.31 1.44
N PHE A 229 5.47 7.95 1.42
CA PHE A 229 4.42 7.60 0.46
C PHE A 229 4.80 7.94 -0.97
N VAL A 230 5.50 9.05 -1.22
CA VAL A 230 6.06 9.36 -2.55
C VAL A 230 7.01 8.25 -3.00
N CYS A 231 7.95 7.83 -2.15
CA CYS A 231 8.85 6.72 -2.45
C CYS A 231 8.07 5.41 -2.70
N ALA A 232 7.05 5.12 -1.90
CA ALA A 232 6.19 3.96 -2.10
C ALA A 232 5.55 3.95 -3.50
N GLN A 233 4.98 5.09 -3.91
CA GLN A 233 4.35 5.26 -5.23
C GLN A 233 5.38 5.19 -6.37
N LEU A 234 6.59 5.75 -6.18
CA LEU A 234 7.67 5.61 -7.15
C LEU A 234 7.98 4.12 -7.41
N GLY A 235 8.08 3.30 -6.36
CA GLY A 235 8.26 1.85 -6.52
C GLY A 235 7.09 1.22 -7.27
N GLY A 236 5.87 1.58 -6.90
CA GLY A 236 4.64 1.14 -7.56
C GLY A 236 4.54 1.50 -9.05
N CYS A 237 5.26 2.51 -9.52
CA CYS A 237 5.31 2.87 -10.94
C CYS A 237 6.52 2.25 -11.65
N VAL A 238 7.71 2.32 -11.04
CA VAL A 238 8.99 1.91 -11.67
C VAL A 238 8.99 0.42 -12.00
N PHE A 239 8.58 -0.44 -11.08
CA PHE A 239 8.70 -1.89 -11.28
C PHE A 239 7.71 -2.46 -12.30
N PRO A 240 6.42 -2.05 -12.34
CA PRO A 240 5.54 -2.45 -13.43
C PRO A 240 6.03 -1.98 -14.80
N ILE A 241 6.59 -0.77 -14.90
CA ILE A 241 7.16 -0.25 -16.15
C ILE A 241 8.35 -1.11 -16.60
N ILE A 242 9.31 -1.36 -15.71
CA ILE A 242 10.47 -2.22 -16.01
C ILE A 242 9.98 -3.61 -16.43
N THR A 243 9.02 -4.17 -15.69
CA THR A 243 8.44 -5.49 -16.01
C THR A 243 7.82 -5.49 -17.40
N GLY A 244 7.07 -4.46 -17.78
CA GLY A 244 6.48 -4.36 -19.12
C GLY A 244 7.49 -4.19 -20.24
N LEU A 245 8.52 -3.37 -20.03
CA LEU A 245 9.61 -3.19 -20.99
C LEU A 245 10.40 -4.49 -21.19
N VAL A 246 10.63 -5.26 -20.13
CA VAL A 246 11.32 -6.54 -20.26
C VAL A 246 10.37 -7.60 -20.86
N ALA A 247 9.11 -7.63 -20.44
CA ALA A 247 8.11 -8.56 -20.95
C ALA A 247 7.85 -8.40 -22.46
N SER A 248 8.01 -7.20 -23.03
CA SER A 248 7.88 -7.00 -24.47
C SER A 248 8.98 -7.67 -25.30
N SER A 249 10.15 -7.95 -24.70
CA SER A 249 11.30 -8.56 -25.38
C SER A 249 11.46 -10.06 -25.09
N VAL A 250 11.25 -10.49 -23.83
CA VAL A 250 11.44 -11.89 -23.39
C VAL A 250 10.15 -12.59 -22.97
N GLY A 251 9.02 -11.90 -23.04
CA GLY A 251 7.71 -12.41 -22.64
C GLY A 251 7.40 -12.24 -21.15
N VAL A 252 6.13 -12.45 -20.80
CA VAL A 252 5.56 -12.24 -19.45
C VAL A 252 6.16 -13.17 -18.39
N LYS A 253 6.92 -14.21 -18.81
CA LYS A 253 7.65 -15.12 -17.89
C LYS A 253 8.59 -14.39 -16.93
N VAL A 254 9.08 -13.19 -17.30
CA VAL A 254 9.94 -12.35 -16.44
C VAL A 254 9.26 -11.87 -15.16
N LEU A 255 7.92 -11.89 -15.09
CA LEU A 255 7.18 -11.48 -13.91
C LEU A 255 7.65 -12.22 -12.64
N GLN A 256 7.86 -13.52 -12.75
CA GLN A 256 8.17 -14.38 -11.61
C GLN A 256 9.50 -14.05 -10.94
N PRO A 257 10.65 -13.97 -11.66
CA PRO A 257 11.91 -13.56 -11.05
C PRO A 257 11.88 -12.12 -10.53
N VAL A 258 11.16 -11.20 -11.19
CA VAL A 258 11.00 -9.82 -10.71
C VAL A 258 10.26 -9.79 -9.38
N LEU A 259 9.12 -10.48 -9.26
CA LEU A 259 8.38 -10.55 -8.00
C LEU A 259 9.19 -11.19 -6.88
N CYS A 260 9.92 -12.28 -7.17
CA CYS A 260 10.83 -12.89 -6.19
C CYS A 260 11.88 -11.88 -5.71
N ALA A 261 12.54 -11.18 -6.63
CA ALA A 261 13.57 -10.19 -6.30
C ALA A 261 13.00 -9.05 -5.44
N LEU A 262 11.79 -8.57 -5.75
CA LEU A 262 11.12 -7.51 -4.99
C LEU A 262 10.72 -7.96 -3.59
N LEU A 263 10.22 -9.18 -3.42
CA LEU A 263 9.88 -9.73 -2.11
C LEU A 263 11.14 -9.96 -1.26
N VAL A 264 12.22 -10.44 -1.86
CA VAL A 264 13.52 -10.58 -1.19
C VAL A 264 14.06 -9.20 -0.78
N ALA A 265 14.02 -8.21 -1.68
CA ALA A 265 14.45 -6.84 -1.37
C ALA A 265 13.58 -6.20 -0.27
N THR A 266 12.27 -6.49 -0.26
CA THR A 266 11.35 -6.09 0.81
C THR A 266 11.75 -6.72 2.16
N ALA A 267 12.04 -8.02 2.18
CA ALA A 267 12.47 -8.72 3.39
C ALA A 267 13.81 -8.18 3.93
N ILE A 268 14.79 -8.00 3.04
CA ILE A 268 16.12 -7.49 3.39
C ILE A 268 16.02 -6.06 3.91
N SER A 269 15.33 -5.16 3.20
CA SER A 269 15.16 -3.77 3.63
C SER A 269 14.48 -3.69 5.00
N TRP A 270 13.47 -4.53 5.27
CA TRP A 270 12.81 -4.61 6.58
C TRP A 270 13.76 -4.94 7.73
N LEU A 271 14.74 -5.82 7.53
CA LEU A 271 15.73 -6.16 8.55
C LEU A 271 16.56 -4.94 8.99
N PHE A 272 16.83 -4.02 8.05
CA PHE A 272 17.59 -2.81 8.32
C PHE A 272 16.74 -1.67 8.89
N VAL A 273 15.41 -1.68 8.73
CA VAL A 273 14.53 -0.63 9.28
C VAL A 273 14.73 -0.55 10.79
N PRO A 274 15.20 0.57 11.37
CA PRO A 274 15.41 0.67 12.80
C PRO A 274 14.10 0.47 13.57
N MET A 275 14.16 -0.21 14.72
CA MET A 275 13.00 -0.31 15.59
C MET A 275 12.98 0.86 16.57
N PRO A 276 11.81 1.50 16.77
CA PRO A 276 11.63 2.39 17.91
C PRO A 276 11.97 1.62 19.19
N LYS A 277 12.73 2.24 20.10
CA LYS A 277 12.93 1.67 21.44
C LYS A 277 11.55 1.53 22.08
N GLU A 278 11.22 0.32 22.52
CA GLU A 278 10.03 0.06 23.29
C GLU A 278 10.26 0.75 24.64
N ASN A 279 9.52 1.83 24.93
CA ASN A 279 9.56 2.40 26.27
C ASN A 279 8.93 1.34 27.19
N GLU A 280 9.77 0.58 27.89
CA GLU A 280 9.35 -0.15 29.07
C GLU A 280 8.72 0.87 30.05
N ASN A 281 7.47 0.61 30.43
CA ASN A 281 6.67 1.31 31.45
C ASN A 281 5.97 2.64 31.06
N PRO A 282 4.69 2.57 30.62
CA PRO A 282 3.75 3.69 30.65
C PRO A 282 3.35 4.11 32.07
N THR A 283 3.73 3.37 33.11
CA THR A 283 3.26 3.53 34.49
C THR A 283 4.05 4.52 35.35
N LEU A 284 5.17 5.08 34.86
CA LEU A 284 6.02 6.00 35.64
C LEU A 284 5.76 7.50 35.37
N HIS A 285 4.73 7.84 34.59
CA HIS A 285 4.34 9.24 34.33
C HIS A 285 3.01 9.63 35.01
N GLN A 286 2.57 8.86 36.00
CA GLN A 286 1.48 9.22 36.90
C GLN A 286 1.96 9.14 38.34
N GLU A 287 2.86 10.03 38.74
CA GLU A 287 2.95 10.55 40.11
C GLU A 287 3.28 12.04 40.06
#